data_AF-A0AAV3UES1-F1
#
_entry.id   AF-A0AAV3UES1-F1
#
_cell.length_a   1.000
_cell.length_b   1.000
_cell.length_c   1.000
_cell.angle_alpha   90.00
_cell.angle_beta   90.00
_cell.angle_gamma   90.00
#
_symmetry.space_group_name_H-M   'P 1'
#
loop_
_entity.id
_entity.type
_entity.pdbx_description
1 polymer ?
#
loop_
_entity_poly.entity_id
_entity_poly.type
_entity_poly.pdbx_seq_one_letter_code
_entity_poly.pdbx_strand_id
1 'polypeptide(L)' 'MGNLATEVQEYDAEIEASYAILGEYDFMVVFDAPDRNAAFRASIAIENQGLDTQTMEIVPVEEFAGLVED' A
#
# COMPACT_ATOMS: atom_id res chain seq x y z
N MET A 1 8.96 -4.49 -11.47
CA MET A 1 8.42 -5.03 -10.19
C MET A 1 9.45 -5.78 -9.35
N GLY A 2 10.57 -6.28 -9.90
CA GLY A 2 11.54 -7.09 -9.14
C GLY A 2 12.25 -6.39 -7.96
N ASN A 3 12.27 -5.06 -7.92
CA ASN A 3 12.87 -4.30 -6.79
C ASN A 3 11.83 -3.79 -5.78
N LEU A 4 10.52 -3.86 -6.08
CA LEU A 4 9.50 -3.19 -5.27
C LEU A 4 9.54 -3.65 -3.81
N ALA A 5 9.59 -4.97 -3.58
CA ALA A 5 9.66 -5.56 -2.24
C ALA A 5 10.87 -5.07 -1.43
N THR A 6 12.00 -4.81 -2.08
CA THR A 6 13.21 -4.31 -1.41
C THR A 6 13.04 -2.84 -1.00
N GLU A 7 12.46 -2.01 -1.86
CA GLU A 7 12.25 -0.58 -1.57
C GLU A 7 11.27 -0.37 -0.42
N VAL A 8 10.17 -1.14 -0.35
CA VAL A 8 9.21 -1.03 0.78
C VAL A 8 9.82 -1.52 2.10
N GLN A 9 10.67 -2.54 2.05
CA GLN A 9 11.38 -3.05 3.24
C GLN A 9 12.34 -2.03 3.85
N GLU A 10 12.89 -1.09 3.07
CA GLU A 10 13.71 0.00 3.63
C GLU A 10 12.92 0.93 4.56
N TYR A 11 11.58 0.87 4.52
CA TYR A 11 10.68 1.68 5.33
C TYR A 11 9.85 0.86 6.33
N ASP A 12 10.33 -0.33 6.69
CA ASP A 12 9.64 -1.27 7.59
C ASP A 12 8.26 -1.70 7.08
N ALA A 13 8.03 -1.65 5.77
CA ALA A 13 6.80 -2.10 5.14
C ALA A 13 6.99 -3.43 4.40
N GLU A 14 5.96 -4.27 4.38
CA GLU A 14 5.99 -5.61 3.78
C GLU A 14 4.87 -5.77 2.77
N ILE A 15 5.19 -6.24 1.55
CA ILE A 15 4.17 -6.53 0.54
C ILE A 15 3.42 -7.81 0.93
N GLU A 16 2.13 -7.68 1.24
CA GLU A 16 1.25 -8.80 1.53
C GLU A 16 0.75 -9.48 0.26
N ALA A 17 0.42 -8.67 -0.75
CA ALA A 17 -0.13 -9.16 -2.01
C ALA A 17 0.14 -8.22 -3.18
N SER A 18 0.12 -8.76 -4.39
CA SER A 18 0.22 -7.98 -5.63
C SER A 18 -0.62 -8.62 -6.72
N TYR A 19 -1.40 -7.79 -7.41
CA TYR A 19 -2.34 -8.20 -8.43
C TYR A 19 -2.14 -7.36 -9.70
N ALA A 20 -2.26 -8.00 -10.85
CA ALA A 20 -2.55 -7.28 -12.09
C ALA A 20 -4.06 -7.06 -12.16
N ILE A 21 -4.49 -5.83 -12.44
CA ILE A 21 -5.91 -5.46 -12.51
C ILE A 21 -6.21 -4.86 -13.88
N LEU A 22 -7.47 -4.95 -14.31
CA LEU A 22 -7.94 -4.32 -15.53
C LEU A 22 -8.78 -3.11 -15.17
N GLY A 23 -8.21 -1.91 -15.33
CA GLY A 23 -8.85 -0.67 -14.95
C GLY A 23 -8.00 0.54 -15.30
N GLU A 24 -8.14 1.61 -14.51
CA GLU A 24 -7.37 2.84 -14.67
C GLU A 24 -5.88 2.65 -14.34
N TYR A 25 -5.59 1.69 -13.47
CA TYR A 25 -4.23 1.27 -13.11
C TYR A 25 -3.98 -0.17 -13.58
N ASP A 26 -2.71 -0.51 -13.80
CA ASP A 26 -2.29 -1.86 -14.22
C ASP A 26 -2.07 -2.81 -13.03
N PHE A 27 -1.76 -2.26 -11.85
CA PHE A 27 -1.38 -3.04 -10.67
C PHE A 27 -2.06 -2.53 -9.40
N MET A 28 -2.36 -3.47 -8.51
CA MET A 28 -2.74 -3.21 -7.12
C MET A 28 -1.77 -3.94 -6.21
N VAL A 29 -1.17 -3.20 -5.27
CA VAL A 29 -0.23 -3.74 -4.28
C VAL A 29 -0.81 -3.48 -2.91
N VAL A 30 -0.90 -4.53 -2.10
CA VAL A 30 -1.27 -4.44 -0.68
C VAL A 30 0.01 -4.64 0.11
N PHE A 31 0.30 -3.71 1.01
CA PHE A 31 1.45 -3.80 1.91
C PHE A 31 1.04 -3.38 3.31
N ASP A 32 1.62 -4.03 4.30
CA ASP A 32 1.51 -3.66 5.70
C ASP A 32 2.62 -2.68 6.09
N ALA A 33 2.32 -1.78 7.02
CA ALA A 33 3.27 -0.81 7.53
C ALA A 33 2.95 -0.51 9.00
N PRO A 34 3.97 -0.31 9.86
CA PRO A 34 3.77 -0.15 11.30
C PRO A 34 2.99 1.11 11.68
N ASP A 35 3.04 2.15 10.84
CA ASP A 35 2.28 3.37 11.00
C ASP A 35 2.08 4.11 9.66
N ARG A 36 1.22 5.14 9.69
CA ARG A 36 0.91 5.95 8.50
C ARG A 36 2.14 6.68 7.92
N ASN A 37 3.12 7.04 8.73
CA ASN A 37 4.35 7.69 8.23
C ASN A 37 5.22 6.68 7.48
N ALA A 38 5.33 5.44 7.96
CA ALA A 38 5.99 4.36 7.25
C ALA A 38 5.30 4.08 5.91
N ALA A 39 3.95 4.04 5.90
CA ALA A 39 3.18 3.87 4.68
C ALA A 39 3.40 5.00 3.65
N PHE A 40 3.47 6.27 4.08
CA PHE A 40 3.79 7.38 3.19
C PHE A 40 5.21 7.34 2.64
N ARG A 41 6.20 6.91 3.45
CA ARG A 41 7.58 6.78 2.95
C ARG A 41 7.69 5.66 1.92
N ALA A 42 7.05 4.53 2.21
CA ALA A 42 6.90 3.43 1.28
C ALA A 42 6.29 3.91 -0.05
N SER A 43 5.15 4.63 -0.03
CA SER A 43 4.49 5.09 -1.26
C SER A 43 5.38 5.99 -2.13
N ILE A 44 6.13 6.91 -1.51
CA ILE A 44 7.08 7.78 -2.24
C ILE A 44 8.18 6.94 -2.91
N ALA A 45 8.68 5.91 -2.23
CA ALA A 45 9.69 5.02 -2.81
C ALA A 45 9.16 4.25 -4.03
N ILE A 46 7.88 3.84 -3.99
CA ILE A 46 7.19 3.21 -5.12
C ILE A 46 7.07 4.19 -6.29
N GLU A 47 6.66 5.43 -6.04
CA GLU A 47 6.53 6.47 -7.07
C GLU A 47 7.88 6.81 -7.73
N ASN A 48 8.97 6.83 -6.96
CA ASN A 48 10.32 7.05 -7.48
C ASN A 48 10.78 6.00 -8.50
N GLN A 49 10.12 4.83 -8.55
CA GLN A 49 10.36 3.79 -9.57
C GLN A 49 9.62 4.08 -10.89
N GLY A 50 8.98 5.24 -11.02
CA GLY A 50 8.26 5.67 -12.23
C GLY A 50 6.84 5.11 -12.33
N LEU A 51 6.27 4.66 -11.22
CA LEU A 51 4.87 4.23 -11.13
C LEU A 51 4.03 5.40 -10.64
N ASP A 52 3.01 5.77 -11.42
CA ASP A 52 1.97 6.68 -10.94
C ASP A 52 1.00 5.88 -10.06
N THR A 53 0.93 6.20 -8.77
CA THR A 53 0.19 5.40 -7.80
C THR A 53 -0.76 6.26 -6.98
N GLN A 54 -1.87 5.66 -6.56
CA GLN A 54 -2.73 6.23 -5.54
C GLN A 54 -2.64 5.36 -4.29
N THR A 55 -2.06 5.90 -3.21
CA THR A 55 -1.98 5.21 -1.93
C THR A 55 -3.28 5.41 -1.15
N MET A 56 -3.86 4.32 -0.68
CA MET A 56 -5.10 4.31 0.10
C MET A 56 -4.89 3.48 1.36
N GLU A 57 -5.38 4.00 2.48
CA GLU A 57 -5.38 3.25 3.74
C GLU A 57 -6.51 2.23 3.73
N ILE A 58 -6.18 0.99 4.08
CA ILE A 58 -7.14 -0.10 4.23
C ILE A 58 -7.51 -0.17 5.71
N VAL A 59 -8.81 -0.05 5.99
CA VAL A 59 -9.37 -0.25 7.32
C VAL A 59 -10.13 -1.58 7.31
N PRO A 60 -9.88 -2.50 8.25
CA PRO A 60 -10.67 -3.73 8.37
C PRO A 60 -12.16 -3.43 8.49
N VAL A 61 -13.00 -4.24 7.84
CA VAL A 61 -14.46 -4.04 7.84
C VAL A 61 -15.02 -4.09 9.26
N GLU A 62 -14.46 -4.97 10.11
CA GLU A 62 -14.84 -5.12 11.50
C GLU A 62 -14.57 -3.84 12.32
N GLU A 63 -13.46 -3.15 12.06
CA GLU A 63 -13.14 -1.88 12.71
C GLU A 63 -14.03 -0.75 12.20
N PHE A 64 -14.28 -0.72 10.89
CA PHE A 64 -15.16 0.27 10.30
C PHE A 64 -16.60 0.17 10.80
N ALA A 65 -17.12 -1.06 10.98
CA ALA A 65 -18.47 -1.28 11.51
C ALA A 65 -18.65 -0.64 12.90
N GLY A 66 -17.64 -0.78 13.77
CA GLY A 66 -17.67 -0.19 15.11
C GLY A 66 -17.75 1.34 15.13
N LEU A 67 -17.33 2.03 14.06
CA LEU A 67 -17.42 3.50 13.96
C LEU A 67 -18.82 4.01 13.58
N VAL A 68 -19.66 3.16 12.98
CA VAL A 68 -21.00 3.54 12.48
C VAL A 68 -22.08 3.32 13.54
N GLU A 69 -21.80 2.51 14.56
CA GLU A 69 -22.74 2.15 15.62
C GLU A 69 -22.75 3.12 16.83
N ASP A 70 -22.00 4.23 16.75
CA ASP A 70 -21.96 5.34 17.74
C ASP A 70 -22.72 6.61 17.28
#